data_AF-A0A818XYM0-F1
#
_entry.id   AF-A0A818XYM0-F1
#
_cell.length_a   1.000
_cell.length_b   1.000
_cell.length_c   1.000
_cell.angle_alpha   90.00
_cell.angle_beta   90.00
_cell.angle_gamma   90.00
#
_symmetry.space_group_name_H-M   'P 1'
#
loop_
_entity.id
_entity.type
_entity.pdbx_description
1 polymer ?
#
loop_
_entity_poly.entity_id
_entity_poly.type
_entity_poly.pdbx_seq_one_letter_code
_entity_poly.pdbx_strand_id
1 'polypeptide(L)'
;MANKLPAASILRYAYLHGFASSPLSTKGVELQRWFQKELNISLDLPDLNIPSFRKQCLTHMVDHIEQNIIQSNSNWYLIGSSFGGLVSTLVAQRQPKLVHSLLLLAPAFNPIQRWSSKINIGQWKNQGFINYFNPSKQCDEPIDYEFFQDLHSYPSYPIVTTCP
;
A
#
# COMPACT_ATOMS: atom_id res chain seq x y z
N MET A 1 -10.15 -23.35 -36.68
CA MET A 1 -10.05 -22.18 -35.76
C MET A 1 -9.03 -22.54 -34.71
N ALA A 2 -7.82 -21.96 -34.78
CA ALA A 2 -6.78 -22.24 -33.79
C ALA A 2 -7.07 -21.41 -32.54
N ASN A 3 -7.33 -22.07 -31.41
CA ASN A 3 -7.29 -21.44 -30.10
C ASN A 3 -5.88 -20.90 -29.89
N LYS A 4 -5.69 -19.59 -30.10
CA LYS A 4 -4.53 -18.88 -29.57
C LYS A 4 -4.56 -19.07 -28.06
N LEU A 5 -3.60 -19.81 -27.54
CA LEU A 5 -3.25 -19.74 -26.11
C LEU A 5 -3.12 -18.25 -25.76
N PRO A 6 -3.72 -17.77 -24.65
CA PRO A 6 -3.54 -16.38 -24.24
C PRO A 6 -2.04 -16.11 -24.13
N ALA A 7 -1.60 -14.98 -24.69
CA ALA A 7 -0.21 -14.53 -24.57
C ALA A 7 0.21 -14.60 -23.09
N ALA A 8 1.40 -15.13 -22.80
CA ALA A 8 1.91 -15.22 -21.44
C ALA A 8 1.80 -13.83 -20.78
N SER A 9 1.03 -13.74 -19.69
CA SER A 9 0.85 -12.49 -18.95
C SER A 9 2.22 -11.99 -18.51
N ILE A 10 2.56 -10.73 -18.83
CA ILE A 10 3.76 -10.08 -18.32
C ILE A 10 3.66 -10.04 -16.80
N LEU A 11 4.74 -10.42 -16.11
CA LEU A 11 4.84 -10.32 -14.65
C LEU A 11 5.40 -8.95 -14.27
N ARG A 12 4.73 -8.26 -13.36
CA ARG A 12 5.16 -6.97 -12.79
C ARG A 12 5.33 -7.06 -11.28
N TYR A 13 6.21 -6.22 -10.76
CA TYR A 13 6.57 -6.21 -9.35
C TYR A 13 6.43 -4.79 -8.81
N ALA A 14 5.82 -4.64 -7.64
CA ALA A 14 5.80 -3.36 -6.92
C ALA A 14 6.16 -3.52 -5.46
N TYR A 15 6.89 -2.56 -4.91
CA TYR A 15 7.06 -2.39 -3.48
C TYR A 15 6.19 -1.22 -2.98
N LEU A 16 5.36 -1.51 -1.98
CA LEU A 16 4.45 -0.56 -1.34
C LEU A 16 5.04 -0.13 0.00
N HIS A 17 5.36 1.17 0.13
CA HIS A 17 6.00 1.72 1.31
C HIS A 17 5.05 1.83 2.52
N GLY A 18 5.61 2.04 3.71
CA GLY A 18 4.84 2.20 4.94
C GLY A 18 4.26 3.61 5.13
N PHE A 19 3.50 3.79 6.21
CA PHE A 19 2.99 5.10 6.63
C PHE A 19 4.14 6.08 6.90
N ALA A 20 3.92 7.37 6.63
CA ALA A 20 4.92 8.42 6.75
C ALA A 20 6.26 8.06 6.07
N SER A 21 6.15 7.52 4.85
CA SER A 21 7.28 7.13 4.02
C SER A 21 7.01 7.54 2.56
N SER A 22 7.88 7.15 1.63
CA SER A 22 7.76 7.51 0.22
C SER A 22 8.39 6.45 -0.68
N PRO A 23 8.25 6.55 -2.01
CA PRO A 23 8.98 5.73 -2.98
C PRO A 23 10.49 5.70 -2.72
N LEU A 24 11.06 6.81 -2.23
CA LEU A 24 12.48 6.96 -1.96
C LEU A 24 12.91 6.40 -0.59
N SER A 25 12.05 5.63 0.08
CA SER A 25 12.43 4.94 1.32
C SER A 25 13.65 4.04 1.10
N THR A 26 14.54 3.97 2.09
CA THR A 26 15.74 3.12 2.03
C THR A 26 15.39 1.68 1.63
N LYS A 27 14.33 1.10 2.22
CA LYS A 27 13.88 -0.25 1.87
C LYS A 27 13.46 -0.37 0.40
N GLY A 28 12.68 0.58 -0.12
CA GLY A 28 12.22 0.56 -1.51
C GLY A 28 13.37 0.69 -2.50
N VAL A 29 14.27 1.65 -2.28
CA VAL A 29 15.42 1.91 -3.15
C VAL A 29 16.43 0.76 -3.13
N GLU A 30 16.77 0.24 -1.95
CA GLU A 30 17.69 -0.91 -1.85
C GLU A 30 17.10 -2.16 -2.48
N LEU A 31 15.80 -2.41 -2.29
CA LEU A 31 15.12 -3.55 -2.92
C LEU A 31 15.07 -3.40 -4.44
N GLN A 32 14.75 -2.20 -4.96
CA GLN A 32 14.76 -1.94 -6.40
C GLN A 32 16.16 -2.14 -7.00
N ARG A 33 17.21 -1.66 -6.31
CA ARG A 33 18.60 -1.88 -6.74
C ARG A 33 18.96 -3.36 -6.78
N TRP A 34 18.57 -4.12 -5.75
CA TRP A 34 18.80 -5.56 -5.69
C TRP A 34 18.04 -6.31 -6.79
N PHE A 35 16.76 -6.00 -7.01
CA PHE A 35 15.95 -6.57 -8.09
C PHE A 35 16.59 -6.38 -9.46
N GLN A 36 17.07 -5.17 -9.74
CA GLN A 36 17.74 -4.87 -11.01
C GLN A 36 19.07 -5.61 -11.14
N LYS A 37 19.89 -5.62 -10.08
CA LYS A 37 21.24 -6.21 -10.13
C LYS A 37 21.22 -7.73 -10.21
N GLU A 38 20.40 -8.38 -9.39
CA GLU A 38 20.44 -9.85 -9.22
C GLU A 38 19.45 -10.57 -10.12
N LEU A 39 18.35 -9.93 -10.51
CA LEU A 39 17.28 -10.57 -11.29
C LEU A 39 17.07 -9.93 -12.67
N ASN A 40 17.64 -8.74 -12.93
CA ASN A 40 17.33 -7.92 -14.11
C ASN A 40 15.81 -7.68 -14.28
N ILE A 41 15.12 -7.46 -13.16
CA ILE A 41 13.68 -7.18 -13.09
C ILE A 41 13.47 -5.76 -12.56
N SER A 42 12.59 -5.00 -13.22
CA SER A 42 12.14 -3.69 -12.72
C SER A 42 11.19 -3.87 -11.52
N LEU A 43 11.41 -3.10 -10.47
CA LEU A 43 10.53 -3.01 -9.31
C LEU A 43 9.90 -1.62 -9.24
N ASP A 44 8.58 -1.56 -9.35
CA ASP A 44 7.84 -0.31 -9.27
C ASP A 44 7.75 0.17 -7.81
N LEU A 45 7.94 1.47 -7.60
CA LEU A 45 7.86 2.12 -6.29
C LEU A 45 6.75 3.19 -6.32
N PRO A 46 5.45 2.80 -6.39
CA PRO A 46 4.37 3.79 -6.43
C PRO A 46 4.32 4.62 -5.13
N ASP A 47 3.96 5.89 -5.27
CA ASP A 47 3.75 6.77 -4.12
C ASP A 47 2.36 6.51 -3.52
N LEU A 48 2.32 6.22 -2.22
CA LEU A 48 1.08 6.04 -1.48
C LEU A 48 0.63 7.31 -0.76
N ASN A 49 1.37 8.43 -0.85
CA ASN A 49 0.98 9.69 -0.23
C ASN A 49 -0.12 10.42 -1.03
N ILE A 50 -1.26 9.76 -1.19
CA ILE A 50 -2.34 10.21 -2.08
C ILE A 50 -3.58 10.63 -1.25
N PRO A 51 -4.18 11.80 -1.55
CA PRO A 51 -3.69 12.85 -2.47
C PRO A 51 -2.51 13.67 -1.92
N SER A 52 -2.20 13.58 -0.62
CA SER A 52 -1.02 14.24 -0.02
C SER A 52 -0.67 13.64 1.34
N PHE A 53 0.47 14.02 1.93
CA PHE A 53 0.81 13.68 3.32
C PHE A 53 -0.25 14.13 4.33
N ARG A 54 -0.89 15.29 4.10
CA ARG A 54 -1.90 15.80 5.01
C ARG A 54 -3.24 15.07 4.90
N LYS A 55 -3.67 14.85 3.66
CA LYS A 55 -4.95 14.21 3.33
C LYS A 55 -4.75 12.73 3.05
N GLN A 56 -4.09 11.99 3.95
CA GLN A 56 -3.90 10.55 3.77
C GLN A 56 -5.25 9.83 3.72
N CYS A 57 -5.37 8.84 2.84
CA CYS A 57 -6.59 8.06 2.71
C CYS A 57 -6.24 6.65 2.22
N LEU A 58 -6.55 5.65 3.05
CA LEU A 58 -6.36 4.24 2.72
C LEU A 58 -7.18 3.87 1.48
N THR A 59 -8.40 4.38 1.34
CA THR A 59 -9.23 4.16 0.15
C THR A 59 -8.56 4.65 -1.12
N HIS A 60 -8.07 5.90 -1.15
CA HIS A 60 -7.35 6.42 -2.32
C HIS A 60 -6.08 5.60 -2.63
N MET A 61 -5.35 5.13 -1.60
CA MET A 61 -4.17 4.28 -1.81
C MET A 61 -4.55 2.94 -2.47
N VAL A 62 -5.58 2.27 -1.95
CA VAL A 62 -6.06 0.98 -2.50
C VAL A 62 -6.56 1.17 -3.93
N ASP A 63 -7.41 2.18 -4.16
CA ASP A 63 -7.97 2.46 -5.48
C ASP A 63 -6.88 2.82 -6.50
N HIS A 64 -5.87 3.60 -6.09
CA HIS A 64 -4.74 3.95 -6.96
C HIS A 64 -3.96 2.72 -7.42
N ILE A 65 -3.61 1.82 -6.49
CA ILE A 65 -2.87 0.60 -6.82
C ILE A 65 -3.74 -0.37 -7.63
N GLU A 66 -5.01 -0.53 -7.26
CA GLU A 66 -5.97 -1.35 -7.99
C GLU A 66 -6.12 -0.89 -9.46
N GLN A 67 -6.28 0.41 -9.69
CA GLN A 67 -6.37 0.98 -11.04
C GLN A 67 -5.10 0.73 -11.85
N ASN A 68 -3.91 0.93 -11.26
CA ASN A 68 -2.63 0.64 -11.93
C ASN A 68 -2.52 -0.83 -12.35
N ILE A 69 -3.00 -1.75 -11.50
CA ILE A 69 -3.01 -3.19 -11.78
C ILE A 69 -3.95 -3.52 -12.94
N ILE A 70 -5.21 -3.05 -12.88
CA ILE A 70 -6.22 -3.31 -13.91
C ILE A 70 -5.78 -2.78 -15.28
N GLN A 71 -5.25 -1.55 -15.32
CA GLN A 71 -4.82 -0.91 -16.57
C GLN A 71 -3.62 -1.60 -17.22
N SER A 72 -2.77 -2.27 -16.44
CA SER A 72 -1.56 -2.92 -16.95
C SER A 72 -1.81 -4.23 -17.69
N ASN A 73 -2.99 -4.84 -17.56
CA ASN A 73 -3.32 -6.18 -18.07
C ASN A 73 -2.20 -7.22 -17.83
N SER A 74 -1.57 -7.15 -16.66
CA SER A 74 -0.40 -7.93 -16.25
C SER A 74 -0.68 -8.61 -14.91
N ASN A 75 0.05 -9.69 -14.62
CA ASN A 75 0.02 -10.31 -13.29
C ASN A 75 1.03 -9.63 -12.38
N TRP A 76 0.67 -9.45 -11.10
CA TRP A 76 1.43 -8.65 -10.15
C TRP A 76 1.93 -9.44 -8.95
N TYR A 77 3.16 -9.16 -8.57
CA TYR A 77 3.75 -9.51 -7.28
C TYR A 77 3.86 -8.22 -6.46
N LEU A 78 3.24 -8.18 -5.29
CA LEU A 78 3.29 -7.01 -4.41
C LEU A 78 4.12 -7.30 -3.17
N ILE A 79 5.05 -6.40 -2.86
CA ILE A 79 5.89 -6.43 -1.68
C ILE A 79 5.46 -5.28 -0.77
N GLY A 80 4.71 -5.56 0.29
CA GLY A 80 4.11 -4.54 1.14
C GLY A 80 4.81 -4.43 2.50
N SER A 81 5.31 -3.25 2.85
CA SER A 81 5.91 -2.98 4.16
C SER A 81 4.97 -2.19 5.07
N SER A 82 4.74 -2.64 6.30
CA SER A 82 3.89 -1.94 7.28
C SER A 82 2.54 -1.55 6.67
N PHE A 83 2.25 -0.26 6.54
CA PHE A 83 1.02 0.24 5.93
C PHE A 83 0.85 -0.17 4.46
N GLY A 84 1.95 -0.25 3.69
CA GLY A 84 1.93 -0.81 2.35
C GLY A 84 1.59 -2.29 2.31
N GLY A 85 1.82 -3.03 3.41
CA GLY A 85 1.35 -4.41 3.58
C GLY A 85 -0.17 -4.52 3.79
N LEU A 86 -0.77 -3.52 4.45
CA LEU A 86 -2.24 -3.42 4.53
C LEU A 86 -2.82 -3.12 3.15
N VAL A 87 -2.28 -2.12 2.45
CA VAL A 87 -2.71 -1.75 1.09
C VAL A 87 -2.57 -2.93 0.13
N SER A 88 -1.40 -3.60 0.07
CA SER A 88 -1.18 -4.72 -0.85
C SER A 88 -2.16 -5.87 -0.62
N THR A 89 -2.51 -6.14 0.65
CA THR A 89 -3.43 -7.21 0.98
C THR A 89 -4.87 -6.88 0.59
N LEU A 90 -5.31 -5.64 0.83
CA LEU A 90 -6.64 -5.18 0.41
C LEU A 90 -6.80 -5.20 -1.11
N VAL A 91 -5.76 -4.78 -1.83
CA VAL A 91 -5.73 -4.86 -3.31
C VAL A 91 -5.79 -6.30 -3.79
N ALA A 92 -5.00 -7.21 -3.20
CA ALA A 92 -5.04 -8.63 -3.57
C ALA A 92 -6.42 -9.26 -3.32
N GLN A 93 -7.10 -8.86 -2.24
CA GLN A 93 -8.46 -9.30 -1.95
C GLN A 93 -9.47 -8.81 -2.99
N ARG A 94 -9.31 -7.58 -3.51
CA ARG A 94 -10.16 -7.05 -4.59
C ARG A 94 -9.84 -7.63 -5.96
N GLN A 95 -8.57 -7.96 -6.21
CA GLN A 95 -8.05 -8.40 -7.51
C GLN A 95 -7.35 -9.77 -7.44
N PRO A 96 -8.01 -10.85 -6.96
CA PRO A 96 -7.37 -12.13 -6.70
C PRO A 96 -6.87 -12.85 -7.96
N LYS A 97 -7.34 -12.45 -9.14
CA LYS A 97 -6.88 -13.01 -10.44
C LYS A 97 -5.67 -12.29 -11.02
N LEU A 98 -5.41 -11.05 -10.59
CA LEU A 98 -4.33 -10.22 -11.13
C LEU A 98 -3.16 -10.10 -10.16
N VAL A 99 -3.40 -10.19 -8.84
CA VAL A 99 -2.33 -10.25 -7.85
C VAL A 99 -1.96 -11.71 -7.60
N HIS A 100 -0.84 -12.14 -8.17
CA HIS A 100 -0.38 -13.53 -8.13
C HIS A 100 0.28 -13.90 -6.80
N SER A 101 0.98 -12.96 -6.15
CA SER A 101 1.64 -13.23 -4.87
C SER A 101 1.89 -11.97 -4.04
N LEU A 102 1.97 -12.16 -2.72
CA LEU A 102 2.26 -11.14 -1.73
C LEU A 102 3.49 -11.52 -0.89
N LEU A 103 4.41 -10.57 -0.72
CA LEU A 103 5.43 -10.61 0.33
C LEU A 103 5.12 -9.49 1.34
N LEU A 104 4.82 -9.86 2.58
CA LEU A 104 4.43 -8.91 3.62
C LEU A 104 5.54 -8.72 4.65
N LEU A 105 6.01 -7.48 4.78
CA LEU A 105 7.06 -7.08 5.73
C LEU A 105 6.43 -6.32 6.89
N ALA A 106 6.20 -7.00 8.01
CA ALA A 106 5.59 -6.45 9.23
C ALA A 106 4.28 -5.67 8.97
N PRO A 107 3.24 -6.30 8.38
CA PRO A 107 2.05 -5.59 7.89
C PRO A 107 1.26 -4.89 9.00
N ALA A 108 0.75 -3.70 8.68
CA ALA A 108 0.02 -2.82 9.61
C ALA A 108 -1.48 -3.18 9.76
N PHE A 109 -1.80 -4.47 9.90
CA PHE A 109 -3.16 -4.94 10.23
C PHE A 109 -3.69 -4.35 11.55
N ASN A 110 -4.99 -4.33 11.68
CA ASN A 110 -5.74 -3.75 12.78
C ASN A 110 -5.39 -2.26 12.96
N PRO A 111 -5.55 -1.45 11.90
CA PRO A 111 -5.05 -0.09 11.87
C PRO A 111 -5.73 0.78 12.93
N ILE A 112 -7.04 0.57 13.19
CA ILE A 112 -7.77 1.29 14.24
C ILE A 112 -7.10 1.12 15.60
N GLN A 113 -6.89 -0.13 16.06
CA GLN A 113 -6.25 -0.37 17.35
C GLN A 113 -4.82 0.20 17.38
N ARG A 114 -4.06 0.07 16.28
CA ARG A 114 -2.69 0.61 16.19
C ARG A 114 -2.67 2.13 16.38
N TRP A 115 -3.58 2.87 15.76
CA TRP A 115 -3.67 4.32 15.91
C TRP A 115 -4.20 4.72 17.29
N SER A 116 -5.26 4.06 17.78
CA SER A 116 -5.82 4.33 19.11
C SER A 116 -4.86 4.03 20.26
N SER A 117 -3.89 3.13 20.06
CA SER A 117 -2.85 2.84 21.07
C SER A 117 -1.76 3.89 21.17
N LYS A 118 -1.60 4.75 20.16
CA LYS A 118 -0.50 5.72 20.05
C LYS A 118 -0.95 7.16 20.19
N ILE A 119 -2.20 7.44 19.85
CA ILE A 119 -2.72 8.81 19.68
C ILE A 119 -4.03 8.96 20.42
N ASN A 120 -4.21 10.14 21.04
CA ASN A 120 -5.49 10.53 21.61
C ASN A 120 -6.50 10.84 20.49
N ILE A 121 -7.33 9.86 20.14
CA ILE A 121 -8.34 9.96 19.08
C ILE A 121 -9.37 11.05 19.36
N GLY A 122 -9.76 11.24 20.63
CA GLY A 122 -10.70 12.29 21.01
C GLY A 122 -10.14 13.68 20.73
N GLN A 123 -8.86 13.90 21.05
CA GLN A 123 -8.18 15.14 20.72
C GLN A 123 -8.02 15.32 19.21
N TRP A 124 -7.63 14.28 18.47
CA TRP A 124 -7.50 14.36 17.00
C TRP A 124 -8.83 14.73 16.35
N LYS A 125 -9.94 14.12 16.78
CA LYS A 125 -11.28 14.46 16.32
C LYS A 125 -11.64 15.92 16.60
N ASN A 126 -11.36 16.39 17.82
CA ASN A 126 -11.71 17.76 18.22
C ASN A 126 -10.85 18.82 17.51
N GLN A 127 -9.57 18.52 17.22
CA GLN A 127 -8.64 19.41 16.55
C GLN A 127 -8.75 19.35 15.02
N GLY A 128 -9.33 18.28 14.47
CA GLY A 128 -9.42 18.02 13.04
C GLY A 128 -8.13 17.52 12.40
N PHE A 129 -6.98 17.61 13.08
CA PHE A 129 -5.71 17.06 12.62
C PHE A 129 -4.78 16.73 13.79
N ILE A 130 -3.72 15.98 13.49
CA ILE A 130 -2.56 15.77 14.37
C ILE A 130 -1.29 16.12 13.61
N ASN A 131 -0.26 16.58 14.30
CA ASN A 131 1.06 16.70 13.73
C ASN A 131 1.77 15.34 13.82
N TYR A 132 2.35 14.91 12.71
CA TYR A 132 3.10 13.67 12.61
C TYR A 132 4.36 13.89 11.81
N PHE A 133 5.47 13.32 12.28
CA PHE A 133 6.77 13.51 11.67
C PHE A 133 6.79 12.96 10.23
N ASN A 134 7.14 13.79 9.26
CA ASN A 134 7.41 13.39 7.89
C ASN A 134 8.94 13.24 7.68
N PRO A 135 9.48 12.01 7.61
CA PRO A 135 10.90 11.78 7.40
C PRO A 135 11.44 12.33 6.08
N SER A 136 10.59 12.47 5.05
CA SER A 136 11.02 13.03 3.76
C SER A 136 11.24 14.53 3.82
N LYS A 137 10.47 15.26 4.65
CA LYS A 137 10.64 16.72 4.84
C LYS A 137 11.41 17.10 6.11
N GLN A 138 11.71 16.13 6.97
CA GLN A 138 12.39 16.35 8.26
C GLN A 138 11.66 17.37 9.15
N CYS A 139 10.33 17.38 9.08
CA CYS A 139 9.47 18.23 9.91
C CYS A 139 8.15 17.54 10.20
N ASP A 140 7.46 18.02 11.23
CA ASP A 140 6.10 17.61 11.52
C ASP A 140 5.13 18.25 10.52
N GLU A 141 4.26 17.42 9.95
CA GLU A 141 3.18 17.86 9.08
C GLU A 141 1.83 17.40 9.62
N PRO A 142 0.76 18.19 9.41
CA PRO A 142 -0.57 17.82 9.86
C PRO A 142 -1.08 16.62 9.07
N ILE A 143 -1.82 15.72 9.71
CA ILE A 143 -2.65 14.68 9.10
C ILE A 143 -4.09 14.89 9.58
N ASP A 144 -5.01 15.03 8.62
CA ASP A 144 -6.41 15.30 8.88
C ASP A 144 -7.12 14.07 9.51
N TYR A 145 -8.08 14.30 10.40
CA TYR A 145 -8.81 13.25 11.15
C TYR A 145 -9.60 12.30 10.25
N GLU A 146 -9.97 12.78 9.07
CA GLU A 146 -10.61 12.03 7.99
C GLU A 146 -9.82 10.76 7.63
N PHE A 147 -8.49 10.76 7.78
CA PHE A 147 -7.69 9.56 7.62
C PHE A 147 -8.11 8.47 8.61
N PHE A 148 -8.26 8.80 9.90
CA PHE A 148 -8.71 7.84 10.91
C PHE A 148 -10.16 7.39 10.69
N GLN A 149 -11.02 8.28 10.17
CA GLN A 149 -12.38 7.91 9.80
C GLN A 149 -12.39 6.89 8.65
N ASP A 150 -11.59 7.13 7.60
CA ASP A 150 -11.48 6.24 6.44
C ASP A 150 -11.03 4.82 6.82
N LEU A 151 -10.16 4.67 7.83
CA LEU A 151 -9.74 3.36 8.32
C LEU A 151 -10.89 2.48 8.82
N HIS A 152 -12.01 3.05 9.28
CA HIS A 152 -13.17 2.28 9.78
C HIS A 152 -13.94 1.57 8.65
N SER A 153 -13.73 1.96 7.40
CA SER A 153 -14.34 1.33 6.23
C SER A 153 -13.72 -0.05 5.90
N TYR A 154 -12.66 -0.45 6.62
CA TYR A 154 -11.89 -1.66 6.34
C TYR A 154 -11.89 -2.62 7.53
N PRO A 155 -11.83 -3.94 7.27
CA PRO A 155 -11.72 -4.93 8.34
C PRO A 155 -10.37 -4.80 9.07
N SER A 156 -10.34 -5.13 10.36
CA SER A 156 -9.09 -5.13 11.13
C SER A 156 -8.07 -6.12 10.56
N TYR A 157 -8.50 -7.22 9.96
CA TYR A 157 -7.60 -8.20 9.37
C TYR A 157 -8.07 -8.55 7.95
N PRO A 158 -7.16 -8.96 7.06
CA PRO A 158 -7.51 -9.47 5.75
C PRO A 158 -8.54 -10.59 5.83
N ILE A 159 -9.47 -10.61 4.89
CA ILE A 159 -10.47 -11.68 4.78
C ILE A 159 -10.08 -12.55 3.60
N VAL A 160 -9.70 -13.80 3.87
CA VAL A 160 -9.40 -14.79 2.83
C VAL A 160 -10.67 -15.59 2.56
N THR A 161 -11.40 -15.22 1.50
CA THR A 161 -12.68 -15.88 1.15
C THR A 161 -12.50 -17.11 0.26
N THR A 162 -11.40 -17.18 -0.48
CA THR A 162 -11.01 -18.35 -1.29
C THR A 162 -9.50 -18.48 -1.28
N CYS A 163 -9.01 -19.69 -1.00
CA CYS A 163 -7.65 -20.09 -1.34
C CYS A 163 -7.76 -20.74 -2.73
N PRO A 164 -7.11 -20.22 -3.78
CA PRO A 164 -7.07 -20.90 -5.07
C PRO A 164 -6.43 -22.29 -4.94
#